data_AF-A0A952S085-F1
#
_entry.id   AF-A0A952S085-F1
#
_cell.length_a   1.000
_cell.length_b   1.000
_cell.length_c   1.000
_cell.angle_alpha   90.00
_cell.angle_beta   90.00
_cell.angle_gamma   90.00
#
_symmetry.space_group_name_H-M   'P 1'
#
loop_
_entity.id
_entity.type
_entity.pdbx_description
1 polymer ?
#
loop_
_entity_poly.entity_id
_entity_poly.type
_entity_poly.pdbx_seq_one_letter_code
_entity_poly.pdbx_strand_id
1 'polypeptide(L)'
;MTSKTDMSREAVTHRLKQMEGLWLLGKALGKVKVASKGENNNRGLEIRAAIRNVLFTQWDPTSIRNEGSVDEYDAYIAPLYRIMVTTRDEGQLVNALQRIERDGLGIEASDASRLWPVARALLSLNVRL
;
A
#
# COMPACT_ATOMS: atom_id res chain seq x y z
N MET A 1 -1.68 19.20 -46.49
CA MET A 1 -2.78 19.59 -45.58
C MET A 1 -3.96 18.67 -45.86
N THR A 2 -4.12 17.59 -45.09
CA THR A 2 -5.23 16.64 -45.25
C THR A 2 -6.41 17.02 -44.36
N SER A 3 -7.59 17.03 -44.98
CA SER A 3 -8.85 17.55 -44.46
C SER A 3 -9.39 16.75 -43.27
N LYS A 4 -9.96 17.47 -42.29
CA LYS A 4 -10.65 16.90 -41.14
C LYS A 4 -11.92 16.18 -41.59
N THR A 5 -12.10 14.96 -41.09
CA THR A 5 -13.26 14.11 -41.34
C THR A 5 -14.52 14.76 -40.79
N ASP A 6 -15.45 15.12 -41.65
CA ASP A 6 -16.81 15.53 -41.29
C ASP A 6 -17.58 14.28 -40.85
N MET A 7 -17.91 14.20 -39.56
CA MET A 7 -18.70 13.10 -39.00
C MET A 7 -20.14 13.58 -38.82
N SER A 8 -21.01 13.19 -39.75
CA SER A 8 -22.46 13.43 -39.65
C SER A 8 -23.00 12.94 -38.31
N ARG A 9 -23.92 13.73 -37.72
CA ARG A 9 -24.59 13.46 -36.44
C ARG A 9 -25.19 12.04 -36.39
N GLU A 10 -25.63 11.51 -37.53
CA GLU A 10 -26.19 10.17 -37.65
C GLU A 10 -25.16 9.05 -37.37
N ALA A 11 -23.92 9.22 -37.83
CA ALA A 11 -22.82 8.27 -37.60
C ALA A 11 -22.41 8.22 -36.12
N VAL A 12 -22.47 9.36 -35.43
CA VAL A 12 -22.22 9.46 -33.98
C VAL A 12 -23.33 8.73 -33.20
N THR A 13 -24.60 8.93 -33.57
CA THR A 13 -25.72 8.26 -32.91
C THR A 13 -25.75 6.75 -33.14
N HIS A 14 -25.37 6.27 -34.33
CA HIS A 14 -25.28 4.83 -34.60
C HIS A 14 -24.18 4.16 -33.77
N ARG A 15 -23.03 4.83 -33.63
CA ARG A 15 -21.91 4.36 -32.81
C ARG A 15 -22.25 4.33 -31.32
N LEU A 16 -23.00 5.31 -30.82
CA LEU A 16 -23.47 5.34 -29.44
C LEU A 16 -24.44 4.19 -29.13
N LYS A 17 -25.36 3.87 -30.05
CA LYS A 17 -26.27 2.72 -29.89
C LYS A 17 -25.53 1.37 -29.93
N GLN A 18 -24.51 1.22 -30.78
CA GLN A 18 -23.66 0.03 -30.77
C GLN A 18 -22.86 -0.10 -29.45
N MET A 19 -22.47 1.02 -28.84
CA MET A 19 -21.76 1.02 -27.56
C MET A 19 -22.65 0.67 -26.36
N GLU A 20 -23.95 1.03 -26.38
CA GLU A 20 -24.90 0.59 -25.34
C GLU A 20 -25.14 -0.93 -25.39
N GLY A 21 -25.26 -1.50 -26.60
CA GLY A 21 -25.38 -2.96 -26.77
C GLY A 21 -24.17 -3.72 -26.22
N LEU A 22 -22.96 -3.19 -26.41
CA LEU A 22 -21.72 -3.75 -25.87
C LEU A 22 -21.64 -3.63 -24.33
N TRP A 23 -22.16 -2.54 -23.76
CA TRP A 23 -22.20 -2.36 -22.30
C TRP A 23 -23.18 -3.33 -21.63
N LEU A 24 -24.34 -3.57 -22.24
CA LEU A 24 -25.32 -4.54 -21.75
C LEU A 24 -24.83 -6.00 -21.88
N LEU A 25 -24.12 -6.32 -22.97
CA LEU A 25 -23.40 -7.60 -23.12
C LEU A 25 -22.33 -7.78 -22.03
N GLY A 26 -21.59 -6.72 -21.69
CA GLY A 26 -20.63 -6.72 -20.58
C GLY A 26 -21.28 -7.02 -19.22
N LYS A 27 -22.47 -6.47 -18.95
CA LYS A 27 -23.25 -6.80 -17.74
C LYS A 27 -23.74 -8.24 -17.71
N ALA A 28 -24.19 -8.78 -18.85
CA ALA A 28 -24.67 -10.17 -18.95
C ALA A 28 -23.53 -11.19 -18.79
N LEU A 29 -22.30 -10.82 -19.19
CA LEU A 29 -21.09 -11.65 -19.07
C LEU A 29 -20.43 -11.58 -17.68
N GLY A 30 -21.05 -10.93 -16.69
CA GLY A 30 -20.58 -10.72 -15.31
C GLY A 30 -20.38 -11.97 -14.43
N LYS A 31 -20.02 -13.12 -15.02
CA LYS A 31 -19.58 -14.33 -14.29
C LYS A 31 -18.14 -14.74 -14.57
N VAL A 32 -17.36 -13.94 -15.30
CA VAL A 32 -15.91 -14.19 -15.46
C VAL A 32 -15.13 -13.34 -14.47
N LYS A 33 -14.50 -14.01 -13.50
CA LYS A 33 -13.68 -13.39 -12.44
C LYS A 33 -12.36 -12.89 -13.05
N VAL A 34 -12.37 -11.67 -13.59
CA VAL A 34 -11.14 -10.95 -13.96
C VAL A 34 -10.72 -10.15 -12.73
N ALA A 35 -9.78 -10.68 -11.94
CA ALA A 35 -9.17 -9.93 -10.84
C ALA A 35 -8.58 -8.64 -11.41
N SER A 36 -9.16 -7.50 -11.05
CA SER A 36 -8.82 -6.23 -11.67
C SER A 36 -7.58 -5.64 -10.99
N LYS A 37 -6.76 -4.93 -11.76
CA LYS A 37 -5.59 -4.15 -11.30
C LYS A 37 -5.90 -3.22 -10.10
N GLY A 38 -7.17 -2.90 -9.84
CA GLY A 38 -7.63 -2.11 -8.70
C GLY A 38 -7.65 -2.85 -7.35
N GLU A 39 -7.88 -4.17 -7.32
CA GLU A 39 -7.92 -4.95 -6.07
C GLU A 39 -6.52 -5.11 -5.46
N ASN A 40 -5.52 -5.41 -6.29
CA ASN A 40 -4.12 -5.54 -5.85
C ASN A 40 -3.55 -4.20 -5.34
N ASN A 41 -3.95 -3.08 -5.96
CA ASN A 41 -3.57 -1.76 -5.48
C ASN A 41 -4.16 -1.46 -4.11
N ASN A 42 -5.40 -1.90 -3.84
CA ASN A 42 -6.02 -1.70 -2.54
C ASN A 42 -5.30 -2.49 -1.43
N ARG A 43 -4.91 -3.74 -1.70
CA ARG A 43 -4.25 -4.58 -0.69
C ARG A 43 -2.88 -4.05 -0.28
N GLY A 44 -2.09 -3.57 -1.23
CA GLY A 44 -0.79 -2.96 -0.94
C GLY A 44 -0.91 -1.70 -0.09
N LEU A 45 -1.96 -0.89 -0.31
CA LEU A 45 -2.25 0.30 0.49
C LEU A 45 -2.69 -0.06 1.92
N GLU A 46 -3.54 -1.08 2.07
CA GLU A 46 -3.95 -1.60 3.38
C GLU A 46 -2.76 -2.10 4.21
N ILE A 47 -1.86 -2.88 3.59
CA ILE A 47 -0.65 -3.39 4.26
C ILE A 47 0.23 -2.23 4.71
N ARG A 48 0.46 -1.25 3.83
CA ARG A 48 1.24 -0.06 4.16
C ARG A 48 0.61 0.69 5.34
N ALA A 49 -0.70 0.90 5.31
CA ALA A 49 -1.44 1.58 6.38
C ALA A 49 -1.35 0.82 7.72
N ALA A 50 -1.45 -0.51 7.69
CA ALA A 50 -1.33 -1.34 8.89
C ALA A 50 0.07 -1.27 9.52
N ILE A 51 1.13 -1.37 8.70
CA ILE A 51 2.51 -1.23 9.18
C ILE A 51 2.71 0.16 9.79
N ARG A 52 2.29 1.20 9.08
CA ARG A 52 2.38 2.58 9.56
C ARG A 52 1.70 2.78 10.91
N ASN A 53 0.50 2.22 11.07
CA ASN A 53 -0.23 2.30 12.32
C ASN A 53 0.53 1.66 13.49
N VAL A 54 1.19 0.51 13.28
CA VAL A 54 2.03 -0.10 14.33
C VAL A 54 3.21 0.80 14.69
N LEU A 55 3.89 1.37 13.69
CA LEU A 55 5.02 2.28 13.92
C LEU A 55 4.58 3.51 14.73
N PHE A 56 3.48 4.15 14.34
CA PHE A 56 2.95 5.34 15.00
C PHE A 56 2.44 5.06 16.43
N THR A 57 1.77 3.92 16.65
CA THR A 57 1.09 3.66 17.94
C THR A 57 1.97 2.96 18.97
N GLN A 58 2.91 2.11 18.54
CA GLN A 58 3.65 1.22 19.45
C GLN A 58 5.15 1.45 19.46
N TRP A 59 5.73 1.99 18.39
CA TRP A 59 7.18 2.18 18.30
C TRP A 59 7.61 3.60 18.66
N ASP A 60 6.93 4.59 18.09
CA ASP A 60 7.23 6.04 18.12
C ASP A 60 8.26 6.48 19.19
N PRO A 61 9.57 6.42 18.87
CA PRO A 61 10.63 6.62 19.85
C PRO A 61 10.86 8.10 20.18
N THR A 62 10.40 9.04 19.34
CA THR A 62 10.53 10.48 19.59
C THR A 62 9.37 11.03 20.41
N SER A 63 8.28 10.26 20.56
CA SER A 63 7.02 10.71 21.19
C SER A 63 6.41 11.96 20.53
N ILE A 64 6.88 12.34 19.34
CA ILE A 64 6.35 13.45 18.56
C ILE A 64 5.18 12.89 17.74
N ARG A 65 4.09 12.57 18.43
CA ARG A 65 2.82 12.20 17.79
C ARG A 65 2.15 13.45 17.24
N ASN A 66 2.66 13.94 16.13
CA ASN A 66 1.96 14.96 15.35
C ASN A 66 1.19 14.25 14.24
N GLU A 67 -0.12 14.49 14.15
CA GLU A 67 -0.98 13.92 13.09
C GLU A 67 -0.48 14.31 11.68
N GLY A 68 0.30 15.39 11.57
CA GLY A 68 0.96 15.82 10.32
C GLY A 68 2.24 15.07 9.94
N SER A 69 2.80 14.22 10.82
CA SER A 69 4.08 13.50 10.60
C SER A 69 3.88 12.03 10.26
N VAL A 70 2.65 11.63 9.94
CA VAL A 70 2.29 10.22 9.69
C VAL A 70 2.95 9.68 8.41
N ASP A 71 3.22 10.54 7.42
CA ASP A 71 3.94 10.17 6.19
C ASP A 71 5.46 10.00 6.39
N GLU A 72 6.04 10.57 7.46
CA GLU A 72 7.47 10.41 7.80
C GLU A 72 7.83 8.93 8.05
N TYR A 73 6.88 8.13 8.52
CA TYR A 73 7.09 6.70 8.75
C TYR A 73 7.17 5.89 7.44
N ASP A 74 6.72 6.42 6.30
CA ASP A 74 6.70 5.67 5.02
C ASP A 74 8.10 5.27 4.56
N ALA A 75 9.11 6.08 4.88
CA ALA A 75 10.51 5.79 4.57
C ALA A 75 10.99 4.47 5.20
N TYR A 76 10.37 4.05 6.31
CA TYR A 76 10.76 2.86 7.08
C TYR A 76 9.94 1.63 6.72
N ILE A 77 8.80 1.78 6.05
CA ILE A 77 7.88 0.67 5.76
C ILE A 77 8.52 -0.35 4.82
N ALA A 78 9.17 0.09 3.75
CA ALA A 78 9.74 -0.81 2.74
C ALA A 78 10.77 -1.81 3.29
N PRO A 79 11.80 -1.39 4.07
CA PRO A 79 12.76 -2.34 4.63
C PRO A 79 12.14 -3.31 5.64
N LEU A 80 11.17 -2.86 6.46
CA LEU A 80 10.47 -3.72 7.42
C LEU A 80 9.57 -4.74 6.73
N TYR A 81 8.78 -4.28 5.75
CA TYR A 81 7.92 -5.13 4.93
C TYR A 81 8.72 -6.25 4.26
N ARG A 82 9.93 -5.94 3.76
CA ARG A 82 10.82 -6.94 3.17
C ARG A 82 11.10 -8.09 4.13
N ILE A 83 11.47 -7.80 5.38
CA ILE A 83 11.73 -8.82 6.41
C ILE A 83 10.46 -9.64 6.68
N MET A 84 9.30 -8.98 6.77
CA MET A 84 8.01 -9.64 7.06
C MET A 84 7.52 -10.58 5.94
N VAL A 85 7.98 -10.40 4.70
CA VAL A 85 7.63 -11.29 3.58
C VAL A 85 8.71 -12.32 3.25
N THR A 86 9.98 -12.08 3.59
CA THR A 86 11.07 -13.02 3.29
C THR A 86 11.39 -13.96 4.44
N THR A 87 11.75 -13.43 5.61
CA THR A 87 12.30 -14.22 6.72
C THR A 87 11.30 -14.41 7.86
N ARG A 88 10.45 -13.40 8.10
CA ARG A 88 9.56 -13.32 9.27
C ARG A 88 10.30 -13.47 10.60
N ASP A 89 11.59 -13.12 10.61
CA ASP A 89 12.44 -13.22 11.78
C ASP A 89 12.25 -12.01 12.71
N GLU A 90 11.92 -12.28 13.97
CA GLU A 90 11.65 -11.25 14.98
C GLU A 90 12.93 -10.46 15.33
N GLY A 91 14.08 -11.13 15.41
CA GLY A 91 15.37 -10.51 15.71
C GLY A 91 15.84 -9.55 14.61
N GLN A 92 15.62 -9.90 13.34
CA GLN A 92 15.89 -9.02 12.21
C GLN A 92 15.02 -7.76 12.22
N LEU A 93 13.77 -7.86 12.65
CA LEU A 93 12.90 -6.69 12.83
C LEU A 93 13.38 -5.81 13.97
N VAL A 94 13.76 -6.38 15.12
CA VAL A 94 14.35 -5.61 16.24
C VAL A 94 15.60 -4.87 15.80
N ASN A 95 16.52 -5.56 15.12
CA ASN A 95 17.75 -4.96 14.59
C ASN A 95 17.48 -3.86 13.57
N ALA A 96 16.48 -4.05 12.70
CA ALA A 96 16.08 -3.05 11.72
C ALA A 96 15.50 -1.80 12.39
N LEU A 97 14.60 -1.96 13.38
CA LEU A 97 14.03 -0.86 14.15
C LEU A 97 15.13 -0.09 14.90
N GLN A 98 16.02 -0.79 15.61
CA GLN A 98 17.13 -0.16 16.33
C GLN A 98 18.08 0.59 15.38
N ARG A 99 18.29 0.06 14.18
CA ARG A 99 19.07 0.75 13.13
C ARG A 99 18.37 2.02 12.67
N ILE A 100 17.05 2.00 12.47
CA ILE A 100 16.30 3.18 12.07
C ILE A 100 16.38 4.26 13.15
N GLU A 101 16.29 3.89 14.44
CA GLU A 101 16.44 4.83 15.55
C GLU A 101 17.79 5.55 15.51
N ARG A 102 18.87 4.80 15.39
CA ARG A 102 20.23 5.36 15.38
C ARG A 102 20.54 6.12 14.09
N ASP A 103 20.36 5.47 12.94
CA ASP A 103 20.82 6.00 11.65
C ASP A 103 19.82 6.98 11.04
N GLY A 104 18.52 6.76 11.27
CA GLY A 104 17.43 7.55 10.67
C GLY A 104 16.91 8.67 11.58
N LEU A 105 16.92 8.47 12.90
CA LEU A 105 16.39 9.43 13.87
C LEU A 105 17.47 10.04 14.78
N GLY A 106 18.72 9.57 14.70
CA GLY A 106 19.81 10.06 15.55
C GLY A 106 19.64 9.73 17.04
N ILE A 107 18.81 8.73 17.37
CA ILE A 107 18.55 8.31 18.74
C ILE A 107 19.65 7.34 19.15
N GLU A 108 20.40 7.72 20.19
CA GLU A 108 21.46 6.88 20.76
C GLU A 108 20.93 5.55 21.28
N ALA A 109 21.81 4.55 21.34
CA ALA A 109 21.47 3.16 21.63
C ALA A 109 20.55 3.02 22.86
N SER A 110 19.27 2.79 22.60
CA SER A 110 18.26 2.49 23.60
C SER A 110 18.19 0.98 23.86
N ASP A 111 17.61 0.58 25.00
CA ASP A 111 17.40 -0.84 25.33
C ASP A 111 16.56 -1.52 24.22
N ALA A 112 17.20 -2.40 23.45
CA ALA A 112 16.56 -3.15 22.37
C ALA A 112 15.39 -4.00 22.86
N SER A 113 15.31 -4.29 24.17
CA SER A 113 14.24 -5.08 24.76
C SER A 113 12.86 -4.45 24.51
N ARG A 114 12.79 -3.11 24.42
CA ARG A 114 11.55 -2.37 24.13
C ARG A 114 11.01 -2.58 22.71
N LEU A 115 11.85 -3.08 21.79
CA LEU A 115 11.48 -3.26 20.39
C LEU A 115 10.86 -4.64 20.11
N TRP A 116 11.02 -5.61 21.01
CA TRP A 116 10.41 -6.93 20.83
C TRP A 116 8.88 -6.89 20.72
N PRO A 117 8.14 -6.16 21.58
CA PRO A 117 6.68 -6.04 21.42
C PRO A 117 6.28 -5.46 20.06
N VAL A 118 7.03 -4.47 19.56
CA VAL A 118 6.79 -3.86 18.24
C VAL A 118 7.03 -4.86 17.12
N ALA A 119 8.13 -5.62 17.17
CA ALA A 119 8.44 -6.65 16.18
C ALA A 119 7.33 -7.73 16.13
N ARG A 120 6.82 -8.16 17.27
CA ARG A 120 5.67 -9.09 17.35
C ARG A 120 4.40 -8.50 16.76
N ALA A 121 4.12 -7.23 17.06
CA ALA A 121 2.96 -6.53 16.50
C ALA A 121 3.05 -6.48 14.97
N LEU A 122 4.22 -6.14 14.42
CA LEU A 122 4.46 -6.18 12.97
C LEU A 122 4.26 -7.61 12.41
N LEU A 123 4.84 -8.63 13.02
CA LEU A 123 4.70 -10.01 12.55
C LEU A 123 3.26 -10.54 12.61
N SER A 124 2.42 -9.99 13.48
CA SER A 124 0.99 -10.36 13.54
C SER A 124 0.17 -9.84 12.35
N LEU A 125 0.70 -8.88 11.57
CA LEU A 125 0.03 -8.37 10.38
C LEU A 125 0.01 -9.41 9.25
N ASN A 126 -1.14 -9.55 8.58
CA ASN A 126 -1.22 -10.29 7.33
C ASN A 126 -0.71 -9.42 6.18
N VAL A 127 0.51 -9.70 5.71
CA VAL A 127 1.22 -8.89 4.70
C VAL A 127 1.35 -9.57 3.34
N ARG A 128 0.55 -10.59 3.05
CA ARG A 128 0.52 -11.24 1.73
C ARG A 128 -0.26 -10.36 0.74
N LEU A 129 0.36 -10.12 -0.41
CA LEU A 129 -0.24 -9.47 -1.59
C LEU A 129 -1.08 -10.46 -2.40
#